data_AF-A0A3D1AB33-F1
#
_entry.id   AF-A0A3D1AB33-F1
#
_cell.length_a   1.000
_cell.length_b   1.000
_cell.length_c   1.000
_cell.angle_alpha   90.00
_cell.angle_beta   90.00
_cell.angle_gamma   90.00
#
_symmetry.space_group_name_H-M   'P 1'
#
loop_
_entity.id
_entity.type
_entity.pdbx_description
1 polymer ?
#
loop_
_entity_poly.entity_id
_entity_poly.type
_entity_poly.pdbx_seq_one_letter_code
_entity_poly.pdbx_strand_id
1 'polypeptide(L)'
;MGMTEILISLHLLGGLDDDTGKKPSKTALANVFQQAFGFSFNSLSDCQRELFKRKPYNLTKTLDALKAVLLKEYKKRQAENDRKNKDEKR
;
A
#
# COMPACT_ATOMS: atom_id res chain seq x y z
N MET A 1 3.52 2.08 12.02
CA MET A 1 2.42 3.06 11.80
C MET A 1 2.04 3.25 10.33
N GLY A 2 2.97 3.56 9.41
CA GLY A 2 2.61 3.72 7.98
C GLY A 2 2.02 2.46 7.33
N MET A 3 2.55 1.29 7.66
CA MET A 3 1.97 0.00 7.20
C MET A 3 0.54 -0.24 7.71
N THR A 4 0.23 0.26 8.91
CA THR A 4 -1.12 0.20 9.48
C THR A 4 -2.08 1.06 8.67
N GLU A 5 -1.65 2.26 8.25
CA GLU A 5 -2.45 3.14 7.39
C GLU A 5 -2.80 2.45 6.07
N ILE A 6 -1.80 1.90 5.38
CA ILE A 6 -2.01 1.19 4.10
C ILE A 6 -2.98 0.01 4.28
N LEU A 7 -2.75 -0.83 5.30
CA LEU A 7 -3.60 -2.00 5.56
C LEU A 7 -5.04 -1.60 5.87
N ILE A 8 -5.25 -0.64 6.77
CA ILE A 8 -6.59 -0.20 7.16
C ILE A 8 -7.31 0.44 5.97
N SER A 9 -6.63 1.23 5.15
CA SER A 9 -7.20 1.80 3.94
C SER A 9 -7.62 0.74 2.93
N LEU A 10 -6.80 -0.29 2.70
CA LEU A 10 -7.16 -1.41 1.81
C LEU A 10 -8.34 -2.21 2.35
N HIS A 11 -8.37 -2.46 3.66
CA HIS A 11 -9.49 -3.16 4.30
C HIS A 11 -10.80 -2.37 4.19
N LEU A 12 -10.75 -1.05 4.41
CA LEU A 12 -11.92 -0.17 4.29
C LEU A 12 -12.38 0.04 2.84
N LEU A 13 -11.45 0.03 1.88
CA LEU A 13 -11.78 0.09 0.45
C LEU A 13 -12.62 -1.11 0.00
N GLY A 14 -12.41 -2.28 0.63
CA GLY A 14 -13.21 -3.48 0.36
C GLY A 14 -13.01 -4.07 -1.04
N GLY A 15 -12.00 -3.63 -1.80
CA GLY A 15 -11.74 -4.07 -3.17
C GLY A 15 -10.95 -5.38 -3.29
N LEU A 16 -10.62 -6.02 -2.16
CA LEU A 16 -9.85 -7.27 -2.13
C LEU A 16 -10.78 -8.43 -1.79
N ASP A 17 -10.64 -9.52 -2.54
CA ASP A 17 -11.26 -10.82 -2.25
C ASP A 17 -10.17 -11.86 -2.00
N ASP A 18 -10.46 -12.82 -1.14
CA ASP A 18 -9.62 -14.00 -0.95
C ASP A 18 -9.80 -15.00 -2.10
N ASP A 19 -9.05 -16.09 -2.04
CA ASP A 19 -9.08 -17.19 -3.01
C ASP A 19 -10.46 -17.87 -3.11
N THR A 20 -11.34 -17.66 -2.13
CA THR A 20 -12.72 -18.15 -2.13
C THR A 20 -13.73 -17.11 -2.61
N GLY A 21 -13.28 -15.92 -3.02
CA GLY A 21 -14.13 -14.82 -3.45
C GLY A 21 -14.79 -14.05 -2.29
N LYS A 22 -14.32 -14.23 -1.05
CA LYS A 22 -14.86 -13.53 0.14
C LYS A 22 -13.96 -12.38 0.56
N LYS A 23 -14.54 -11.39 1.25
CA LYS A 23 -13.75 -10.29 1.81
C LYS A 23 -12.83 -10.80 2.93
N PRO A 24 -11.51 -10.64 2.82
CA PRO A 24 -10.59 -11.12 3.83
C PRO A 24 -10.77 -10.32 5.13
N SER A 25 -10.67 -11.03 6.26
CA SER A 25 -10.64 -10.36 7.56
C SER A 25 -9.42 -9.44 7.66
N LYS A 26 -9.55 -8.37 8.46
CA LYS A 26 -8.43 -7.46 8.76
C LYS A 26 -7.19 -8.20 9.30
N THR A 27 -7.40 -9.24 10.11
CA THR A 27 -6.31 -10.06 10.65
C THR A 27 -5.63 -10.89 9.58
N ALA A 28 -6.38 -11.46 8.63
CA ALA A 28 -5.80 -12.18 7.50
C ALA A 28 -4.93 -11.25 6.63
N LEU A 29 -5.43 -10.05 6.32
CA LEU A 29 -4.63 -9.03 5.62
C LEU A 29 -3.36 -8.65 6.40
N ALA A 30 -3.44 -8.53 7.73
CA ALA A 30 -2.28 -8.22 8.56
C ALA A 30 -1.22 -9.32 8.53
N ASN A 31 -1.63 -10.58 8.56
CA ASN A 31 -0.70 -11.71 8.47
C ASN A 31 0.05 -11.72 7.13
N VAL A 32 -0.67 -11.50 6.02
CA VAL A 32 -0.06 -11.40 4.69
C VAL A 32 0.92 -10.24 4.62
N PHE A 33 0.56 -9.07 5.14
CA PHE A 33 1.44 -7.90 5.16
C PHE A 33 2.73 -8.15 5.95
N GLN A 34 2.62 -8.73 7.15
CA GLN A 34 3.78 -9.05 7.98
C GLN A 34 4.74 -10.01 7.27
N GLN A 35 4.22 -11.04 6.61
CA GLN A 35 5.02 -12.00 5.85
C GLN A 35 5.65 -11.36 4.61
N ALA A 36 4.86 -10.64 3.81
CA ALA A 36 5.31 -10.05 2.55
C ALA A 36 6.40 -8.98 2.73
N PHE A 37 6.35 -8.24 3.85
CA PHE A 37 7.27 -7.13 4.11
C PHE A 37 8.26 -7.39 5.26
N GLY A 38 8.25 -8.59 5.85
CA GLY A 38 9.21 -8.99 6.89
C GLY A 38 9.14 -8.14 8.16
N PHE A 39 7.94 -7.83 8.67
CA PHE A 39 7.75 -7.07 9.91
C PHE A 39 6.65 -7.66 10.79
N SER A 40 6.57 -7.23 12.04
CA SER A 40 5.46 -7.57 12.95
C SER A 40 4.70 -6.32 13.41
N PHE A 41 3.38 -6.40 13.49
CA PHE A 41 2.57 -5.45 14.23
C PHE A 41 2.65 -5.83 15.72
N ASN A 42 3.01 -4.88 16.59
CA ASN A 42 2.97 -5.12 18.05
C ASN A 42 1.54 -5.45 18.50
N SER A 43 0.59 -4.59 18.12
CA SER A 43 -0.85 -4.79 18.28
C SER A 43 -1.53 -4.01 17.16
N LEU A 44 -2.23 -4.71 16.27
CA LEU A 44 -2.91 -4.08 15.15
C LEU A 44 -3.99 -3.10 15.62
N SER A 45 -4.70 -3.47 16.69
CA SER A 45 -5.73 -2.64 17.32
C SER A 45 -5.16 -1.36 17.90
N ASP A 46 -4.03 -1.44 18.63
CA ASP A 46 -3.37 -0.25 19.18
C ASP A 46 -2.83 0.64 18.05
N CYS A 47 -2.21 0.05 17.03
CA CYS A 47 -1.73 0.81 15.87
C CYS A 47 -2.90 1.51 15.13
N GLN A 48 -4.06 0.85 15.01
CA GLN A 48 -5.26 1.43 14.40
C GLN A 48 -5.83 2.56 15.27
N ARG A 49 -5.88 2.39 16.59
CA ARG A 49 -6.31 3.46 17.52
C ARG A 49 -5.42 4.69 17.40
N GLU A 50 -4.10 4.49 17.42
CA GLU A 50 -3.14 5.60 17.28
C GLU A 50 -3.18 6.25 15.91
N LEU A 51 -3.52 5.50 14.85
CA LEU A 51 -3.76 6.05 13.52
C LEU A 51 -4.92 7.04 13.55
N PHE A 52 -6.08 6.65 14.10
CA PHE A 52 -7.28 7.50 14.12
C PHE A 52 -7.18 8.71 15.06
N LYS A 53 -6.25 8.72 16.03
CA LYS A 53 -5.96 9.89 16.86
C LYS A 53 -5.16 10.98 16.14
N ARG A 54 -4.59 10.69 14.97
CA ARG A 54 -3.80 11.67 14.22
C ARG A 54 -4.69 12.81 13.74
N LYS A 55 -4.07 13.99 13.57
CA LYS A 55 -4.72 15.11 12.88
C LYS A 55 -5.16 14.67 11.47
N PRO A 56 -6.30 15.17 10.94
CA PRO A 56 -6.85 14.71 9.67
C PRO A 56 -5.85 14.67 8.50
N TYR A 57 -5.01 15.71 8.35
CA TYR A 57 -3.98 15.77 7.29
C TYR A 57 -2.85 14.73 7.42
N ASN A 58 -2.72 14.10 8.60
CA ASN A 58 -1.75 13.04 8.85
C ASN A 58 -2.35 11.63 8.71
N LEU A 59 -3.66 11.52 8.46
CA LEU A 59 -4.34 10.22 8.27
C LEU A 59 -3.99 9.56 6.94
N THR A 60 -3.67 10.36 5.92
CA THR A 60 -3.39 9.87 4.54
C THR A 60 -1.95 10.11 4.11
N LYS A 61 -1.09 10.60 5.02
CA LYS A 61 0.26 11.04 4.67
C LYS A 61 1.12 9.92 4.09
N THR A 62 0.93 8.67 4.55
CA THR A 62 1.63 7.52 3.99
C THR A 62 1.07 7.13 2.63
N LEU A 63 -0.26 7.19 2.46
CA LEU A 63 -0.91 6.97 1.15
C LEU A 63 -0.45 7.98 0.11
N ASP A 64 -0.36 9.26 0.48
CA ASP A 64 0.09 10.33 -0.40
C ASP A 64 1.54 10.11 -0.83
N ALA A 65 2.41 9.72 0.10
CA ALA A 65 3.79 9.35 -0.19
C ALA A 65 3.87 8.12 -1.13
N LEU A 66 3.07 7.09 -0.87
CA LEU A 66 3.01 5.89 -1.71
C LEU A 66 2.57 6.23 -3.14
N LYS A 67 1.52 7.04 -3.29
CA LYS A 67 1.04 7.52 -4.59
C LYS A 67 2.14 8.27 -5.34
N ALA A 68 2.88 9.15 -4.67
CA ALA A 68 3.97 9.89 -5.29
C ALA A 68 5.10 8.96 -5.79
N VAL A 69 5.47 7.94 -4.99
CA VAL A 69 6.49 6.95 -5.37
C VAL A 69 6.04 6.12 -6.58
N LEU A 70 4.80 5.62 -6.56
CA LEU A 70 4.25 4.83 -7.67
C LEU A 70 4.22 5.63 -8.98
N LEU A 71 3.78 6.89 -8.92
CA LEU A 71 3.78 7.78 -10.09
C LEU A 71 5.18 8.04 -10.63
N LYS A 72 6.17 8.22 -9.74
CA LYS A 72 7.57 8.42 -10.13
C LYS A 72 8.13 7.19 -10.85
N GLU A 73 7.91 6.01 -10.29
CA GLU A 73 8.39 4.75 -10.89
C GLU A 73 7.69 4.46 -12.22
N TYR A 74 6.39 4.70 -12.32
CA TYR A 74 5.64 4.58 -13.56
C TYR A 74 6.23 5.45 -14.68
N LYS A 75 6.47 6.73 -14.40
CA LYS A 75 7.09 7.66 -15.36
C LYS A 75 8.50 7.24 -15.76
N LYS A 76 9.29 6.70 -14.81
CA LYS A 76 10.63 6.20 -15.09
C LYS A 76 10.59 5.06 -16.11
N ARG A 77 9.71 4.06 -15.90
CA ARG A 77 9.56 2.92 -16.82
C ARG A 77 9.08 3.35 -18.21
N GLN A 78 8.17 4.32 -18.29
CA GLN A 78 7.76 4.90 -19.58
C GLN A 78 8.96 5.48 -20.33
N ALA A 79 9.77 6.31 -19.67
CA ALA A 79 10.94 6.93 -20.28
C ALA A 79 12.00 5.89 -20.72
N GLU A 80 12.18 4.80 -19.97
CA GLU A 80 13.07 3.70 -20.36
C GLU A 80 12.57 2.97 -21.61
N ASN A 81 11.28 2.70 -21.71
CA ASN A 81 10.67 2.05 -22.88
C ASN A 81 10.75 2.95 -24.12
N ASP A 82 10.49 4.25 -23.96
CA ASP A 82 10.58 5.22 -25.07
C ASP A 82 12.02 5.35 -25.61
N ARG A 83 13.03 5.17 -24.76
CA ARG A 83 14.44 5.12 -25.19
C ARG A 83 14.73 3.85 -25.98
N LYS A 84 14.35 2.68 -25.46
CA LYS A 84 14.55 1.39 -26.14
C LYS A 84 13.91 1.36 -27.53
N ASN A 85 12.68 1.86 -27.65
CA ASN A 85 11.97 1.94 -28.93
C ASN A 85 12.61 2.89 -29.96
N LYS A 86 13.43 3.86 -29.52
CA LYS A 86 14.19 4.74 -30.43
C LYS A 86 15.50 4.09 -30.87
N ASP A 87 16.13 3.32 -30.00
CA ASP A 87 17.38 2.61 -30.29
C ASP A 87 17.16 1.42 -31.23
N GLU A 88 16.02 0.71 -31.14
CA GLU A 88 15.64 -0.37 -32.07
C GLU A 88 15.26 0.11 -33.48
N LYS A 89 14.97 1.40 -33.64
CA LYS A 89 14.60 2.01 -34.94
C LYS A 89 15.79 2.66 -35.67
N ARG A 90 17.01 2.55 -35.12
CA ARG A 90 18.27 3.00 -35.72
C ARG A 90 19.06 1.82 -36.25
#